data_AF-A0AA38TEJ8-F1
#
_entry.id   AF-A0AA38TEJ8-F1
#
_cell.length_a   1.000
_cell.length_b   1.000
_cell.length_c   1.000
_cell.angle_alpha   90.00
_cell.angle_beta   90.00
_cell.angle_gamma   90.00
#
_symmetry.space_group_name_H-M   'P 1'
#
loop_
_entity.id
_entity.type
_entity.pdbx_description
1 polymer ?
#
loop_
_entity_poly.entity_id
_entity_poly.type
_entity_poly.pdbx_seq_one_letter_code
_entity_poly.pdbx_strand_id
1 'polypeptide(L)'
;MERVNCALNLCLLMGPRDGIIMDKVLDILLQPKILKSLGFGIRHFLDLNKGFNLKTFGWQYTNEEYLMFSESLISHFKNRWLHIKKSKAKLKTRDGNHGTFKKGKFSLDTIQEDIDTSRTIQLNSLVTEWARQRLPLPDHWFLSPVSTVDYTKVANLPVEPNFREVARCGLFFLLGLEAMSSCVASYSYSSVQSVPVIWKLHALSVTLFAGMDFLEEEKTRDVYINLQELYGRLLDKKLSEIGRNNSVDFLKFDKEIHDSYSTFLETHVENFAGVSYGDLLYGRQIAMYLHRCVGAPIRLAAWNALSNVRALELLPTLEQCLAQEEGYLEPLEDDEAILEAYVKSWVAGALDRSVARKSVAFTLVVHHISYFIFGSHAGDRISLRNKLAKSILRDYSRKPEHEGMMVNLIHYKKPATSQKLDPAEDLSLQGSETTKKLTVLREACEGNSTLLSVVEKLKNAIPKQQ
;
A
#
# COMPACT_ATOMS: atom_id res chain seq x y z
N MET A 1 11.63 27.32 13.16
CA MET A 1 10.36 26.56 13.23
C MET A 1 9.24 27.34 12.55
N GLU A 2 8.82 28.49 13.07
CA GLU A 2 7.78 29.33 12.44
C GLU A 2 8.08 29.69 10.98
N ARG A 3 9.31 30.10 10.65
CA ARG A 3 9.72 30.40 9.26
C ARG A 3 9.52 29.22 8.28
N VAL A 4 9.74 27.99 8.73
CA VAL A 4 9.56 26.78 7.91
C VAL A 4 8.08 26.49 7.72
N ASN A 5 7.27 26.59 8.78
CA ASN A 5 5.82 26.44 8.68
C ASN A 5 5.18 27.53 7.81
N CYS A 6 5.60 28.79 7.95
CA CYS A 6 5.14 29.88 7.09
C CYS A 6 5.50 29.63 5.62
N ALA A 7 6.72 29.16 5.35
CA ALA A 7 7.15 28.80 4.01
C ALA A 7 6.37 27.59 3.44
N LEU A 8 6.12 26.55 4.25
CA LEU A 8 5.29 25.41 3.87
C LEU A 8 3.84 25.81 3.57
N ASN A 9 3.24 26.66 4.41
CA ASN A 9 1.90 27.19 4.21
C ASN A 9 1.84 28.06 2.94
N LEU A 10 2.88 28.85 2.67
CA LEU A 10 2.99 29.61 1.43
C LEU A 10 3.11 28.68 0.21
N CYS A 11 3.86 27.59 0.31
CA CYS A 11 3.95 26.56 -0.73
C CYS A 11 2.63 25.80 -0.96
N LEU A 12 1.71 25.78 0.00
CA LEU A 12 0.36 25.23 -0.20
C LEU A 12 -0.55 26.21 -0.95
N LEU A 13 -0.41 27.51 -0.68
CA LEU A 13 -1.19 28.56 -1.33
C LEU A 13 -0.71 28.85 -2.76
N MET A 14 0.58 28.64 -3.01
CA MET A 14 1.23 28.95 -4.28
C MET A 14 1.43 27.68 -5.10
N GLY A 15 1.02 27.72 -6.37
CA GLY A 15 1.17 26.58 -7.28
C GLY A 15 2.47 26.65 -8.09
N PRO A 16 2.80 25.61 -8.87
CA PRO A 16 3.92 25.65 -9.83
C PRO A 16 3.83 26.76 -10.89
N ARG A 17 2.66 27.40 -11.03
CA ARG A 17 2.45 28.57 -11.90
C ARG A 17 3.11 29.85 -11.34
N ASP A 18 3.35 29.91 -10.02
CA ASP A 18 4.03 31.00 -9.33
C ASP A 18 5.53 30.73 -9.21
N GLY A 19 6.13 30.19 -10.29
CA GLY A 19 7.43 29.55 -10.28
C GLY A 19 8.56 30.40 -9.72
N ILE A 20 8.54 31.73 -9.88
CA ILE A 20 9.56 32.65 -9.34
C ILE A 20 9.49 32.75 -7.81
N ILE A 21 8.27 32.79 -7.25
CA ILE A 21 8.08 32.86 -5.79
C ILE A 21 8.42 31.50 -5.19
N MET A 22 7.95 30.42 -5.80
CA MET A 22 8.25 29.06 -5.36
C MET A 22 9.74 28.74 -5.42
N ASP A 23 10.45 29.21 -6.44
CA ASP A 23 11.91 29.06 -6.54
C ASP A 23 12.63 29.66 -5.32
N LYS A 24 12.26 30.88 -4.94
CA LYS A 24 12.83 31.55 -3.76
C LYS A 24 12.46 30.86 -2.44
N VAL A 25 11.24 30.34 -2.34
CA VAL A 25 10.79 29.64 -1.12
C VAL A 25 11.53 28.31 -0.97
N LEU A 26 11.72 27.56 -2.06
CA LEU A 26 12.51 26.33 -2.07
C LEU A 26 13.99 26.60 -1.73
N ASP A 27 14.56 27.68 -2.26
CA ASP A 27 15.94 28.13 -1.94
C ASP A 27 16.10 28.54 -0.47
N ILE A 28 15.02 28.85 0.24
CA ILE A 28 15.03 29.06 1.68
C ILE A 28 14.86 27.73 2.41
N LEU A 29 13.80 26.97 2.10
CA LEU A 29 13.42 25.73 2.78
C LEU A 29 14.51 24.65 2.73
N LEU A 30 15.22 24.57 1.61
CA LEU A 30 16.18 23.50 1.34
C LEU A 30 17.62 23.89 1.69
N GLN A 31 17.85 25.05 2.31
CA GLN A 31 19.20 25.44 2.75
C GLN A 31 19.78 24.39 3.71
N PRO A 32 21.08 24.07 3.61
CA PRO A 32 21.72 23.07 4.49
C PRO A 32 21.52 23.35 5.98
N LYS A 33 21.45 24.62 6.39
CA LYS A 33 21.17 25.03 7.78
C LYS A 33 19.75 24.67 8.25
N ILE A 34 18.76 24.78 7.37
CA ILE A 34 17.39 24.36 7.66
C ILE A 34 17.31 22.84 7.68
N LEU A 35 17.91 22.14 6.71
CA LEU A 35 17.96 20.67 6.69
C LEU A 35 18.65 20.12 7.95
N LYS A 36 19.73 20.75 8.42
CA LYS A 36 20.37 20.40 9.70
C LYS A 36 19.44 20.60 10.90
N SER A 37 18.62 21.65 10.87
CA SER A 37 17.60 21.89 11.90
C SER A 37 16.49 20.82 11.85
N LEU A 38 16.10 20.37 10.66
CA LEU A 38 15.21 19.21 10.50
C LEU A 38 15.84 17.96 11.11
N GLY A 39 17.11 17.69 10.82
CA GLY A 39 17.83 16.54 11.39
C GLY A 39 17.86 16.54 12.92
N PHE A 40 18.02 17.71 13.54
CA PHE A 40 17.88 17.86 15.00
C PHE A 40 16.44 17.60 15.46
N GLY A 41 15.45 18.17 14.77
CA GLY A 41 14.03 17.97 15.06
C GLY A 41 13.60 16.50 14.98
N ILE A 42 14.09 15.76 13.99
CA ILE A 42 13.84 14.31 13.86
C ILE A 42 14.33 13.58 15.09
N ARG A 43 15.58 13.80 15.52
CA ARG A 43 16.11 13.10 16.71
C ARG A 43 15.32 13.42 17.96
N HIS A 44 15.02 14.71 18.18
CA HIS A 44 14.22 15.11 19.33
C HIS A 44 12.83 14.45 19.31
N PHE A 45 12.18 14.42 18.15
CA PHE A 45 10.90 13.74 17.97
C PHE A 45 10.98 12.24 18.26
N LEU A 46 11.99 11.56 17.72
CA LEU A 46 12.21 10.12 17.97
C LEU A 46 12.52 9.86 19.45
N ASP A 47 13.31 10.72 20.09
CA ASP A 47 13.66 10.61 21.51
C ASP A 47 12.45 10.78 22.43
N LEU A 48 11.53 11.69 22.10
CA LEU A 48 10.28 11.86 22.82
C LEU A 48 9.31 10.70 22.64
N ASN A 49 9.45 9.92 21.56
CA ASN A 49 8.51 8.88 21.16
C ASN A 49 9.12 7.45 21.24
N LYS A 50 10.20 7.24 22.01
CA LYS A 50 10.87 5.92 22.15
C LYS A 50 9.93 4.79 22.57
N GLY A 51 8.84 5.09 23.27
CA GLY A 51 7.84 4.11 23.71
C GLY A 51 6.88 3.62 22.62
N PHE A 52 6.93 4.16 21.41
CA PHE A 52 5.97 3.89 20.33
C PHE A 52 6.59 3.18 19.11
N ASN A 53 7.50 2.22 19.34
CA ASN A 53 8.22 1.45 18.31
C ASN A 53 9.06 2.28 17.31
N LEU A 54 9.25 3.58 17.55
CA LEU A 54 10.12 4.41 16.73
C LEU A 54 11.59 4.10 17.02
N LYS A 55 12.37 3.92 15.95
CA LYS A 55 13.80 3.63 16.04
C LYS A 55 14.60 4.93 16.18
N THR A 56 15.29 5.08 17.30
CA THR A 56 16.27 6.17 17.49
C THR A 56 17.50 5.95 16.61
N PHE A 57 18.07 7.03 16.07
CA PHE A 57 19.26 6.93 15.25
C PHE A 57 20.53 6.81 16.10
N GLY A 58 21.32 5.77 15.84
CA GLY A 58 22.69 5.62 16.37
C GLY A 58 23.73 6.42 15.59
N TRP A 59 23.33 7.08 14.50
CA TRP A 59 24.20 7.75 13.55
C TRP A 59 23.80 9.22 13.36
N GLN A 60 24.68 9.98 12.70
CA GLN A 60 24.47 11.39 12.40
C GLN A 60 24.73 11.70 10.93
N TYR A 61 23.96 12.63 10.35
CA TYR A 61 24.29 13.19 9.05
C TYR A 61 25.43 14.22 9.18
N THR A 62 26.39 14.15 8.27
CA THR A 62 27.50 15.12 8.19
C THR A 62 27.06 16.41 7.48
N ASN A 63 27.89 17.46 7.55
CA ASN A 63 27.56 18.72 6.88
C ASN A 63 27.55 18.56 5.35
N GLU A 64 28.40 17.67 4.82
CA GLU A 64 28.50 17.33 3.41
C GLU A 64 27.22 16.61 2.94
N GLU A 65 26.67 15.70 3.75
CA GLU A 65 25.40 15.04 3.45
C GLU A 65 24.23 16.04 3.40
N TYR A 66 24.18 17.02 4.32
CA TYR A 66 23.15 18.07 4.25
C TYR A 66 23.29 18.97 3.02
N LEU A 67 24.53 19.21 2.54
CA LEU A 67 24.76 19.95 1.30
C LEU A 67 24.26 19.13 0.10
N MET A 68 24.59 17.83 0.04
CA MET A 68 24.10 16.92 -0.98
C MET A 68 22.57 16.84 -1.02
N PHE A 69 21.92 16.81 0.15
CA PHE A 69 20.47 16.83 0.26
C PHE A 69 19.87 18.11 -0.31
N SER A 70 20.45 19.26 0.02
CA SER A 70 20.06 20.57 -0.51
C SER A 70 20.13 20.59 -2.04
N GLU A 71 21.28 20.21 -2.60
CA GLU A 71 21.52 20.24 -4.05
C GLU A 71 20.59 19.30 -4.80
N SER A 72 20.40 18.07 -4.29
CA SER A 72 19.55 17.05 -4.91
C SER A 72 18.08 17.44 -4.89
N LEU A 73 17.57 17.93 -3.75
CA LEU A 73 16.18 18.37 -3.62
C LEU A 73 15.91 19.62 -4.45
N ILE A 74 16.78 20.63 -4.39
CA ILE A 74 16.64 21.85 -5.18
C ILE A 74 16.62 21.50 -6.68
N SER A 75 17.58 20.69 -7.14
CA SER A 75 17.63 20.25 -8.53
C SER A 75 16.33 19.55 -8.95
N HIS A 76 15.83 18.62 -8.14
CA HIS A 76 14.57 17.94 -8.40
C HIS A 76 13.39 18.92 -8.50
N PHE A 77 13.20 19.80 -7.51
CA PHE A 77 12.06 20.71 -7.53
C PHE A 77 12.14 21.74 -8.66
N LYS A 78 13.31 22.32 -8.94
CA LYS A 78 13.48 23.29 -10.03
C LYS A 78 13.31 22.65 -11.40
N ASN A 79 13.94 21.50 -11.64
CA ASN A 79 13.99 20.89 -12.97
C ASN A 79 12.77 20.01 -13.29
N ARG A 80 12.10 19.47 -12.26
CA ARG A 80 11.04 18.47 -12.43
C ARG A 80 9.67 19.01 -11.98
N TRP A 81 9.61 19.71 -10.86
CA TRP A 81 8.33 20.17 -10.29
C TRP A 81 7.90 21.55 -10.81
N LEU A 82 8.83 22.51 -10.92
CA LEU A 82 8.56 23.86 -11.45
C LEU A 82 8.61 23.96 -12.98
N HIS A 83 9.23 23.00 -13.66
CA HIS A 83 9.43 23.08 -15.10
C HIS A 83 8.16 22.67 -15.89
N ILE A 84 7.38 23.67 -16.34
CA ILE A 84 6.19 23.47 -17.19
C ILE A 84 6.60 22.90 -18.56
N LYS A 85 6.04 21.75 -18.96
CA LYS A 85 6.20 21.19 -20.31
C LYS A 85 5.55 22.15 -21.33
N LYS A 86 6.33 22.78 -22.22
CA LYS A 86 5.78 23.52 -23.37
C LYS A 86 5.05 22.51 -24.28
N SER A 87 3.72 22.63 -24.36
CA SER A 87 2.93 21.88 -25.35
C SER A 87 3.44 22.18 -26.76
N LYS A 88 3.83 21.14 -27.51
CA LYS A 88 4.19 21.22 -28.94
C LYS A 88 2.96 21.50 -29.85
N ALA A 89 1.89 22.12 -29.35
CA ALA A 89 0.72 22.49 -30.15
C ALA A 89 0.71 23.97 -30.60
N LYS A 90 1.71 24.79 -30.24
CA LYS A 90 1.79 26.20 -30.65
C LYS A 90 3.13 26.57 -31.30
N LEU A 91 3.53 25.80 -32.31
CA LEU A 91 4.56 26.25 -33.26
C LEU A 91 4.03 26.20 -34.71
N LYS A 92 2.85 26.78 -34.93
CA LYS A 92 2.39 27.23 -36.25
C LYS A 92 1.59 28.51 -36.09
N THR A 93 2.32 29.59 -35.89
CA THR A 93 1.95 30.99 -36.10
C THR A 93 3.28 31.70 -35.83
N ARG A 94 3.95 32.36 -36.75
CA ARG A 94 3.50 33.19 -37.86
C ARG A 94 4.80 33.53 -38.59
N ASP A 95 4.89 33.24 -39.88
CA ASP A 95 5.73 34.04 -40.79
C ASP A 95 5.14 33.94 -42.18
N GLY A 96 4.47 35.02 -42.59
CA GLY A 96 4.19 35.27 -43.98
C GLY A 96 5.45 35.84 -44.59
N ASN A 97 5.99 35.15 -45.60
CA ASN A 97 6.63 35.81 -46.71
C ASN A 97 6.60 34.91 -47.95
N HIS A 98 6.13 35.50 -49.03
CA HIS A 98 6.07 34.95 -50.37
C HIS A 98 7.46 34.58 -50.89
N GLY A 99 7.58 33.43 -51.58
CA GLY A 99 8.81 33.08 -52.30
C GLY A 99 8.85 31.66 -52.86
N THR A 100 8.15 31.44 -53.98
CA THR A 100 8.45 30.48 -55.07
C THR A 100 8.78 29.01 -54.76
N PHE A 101 7.85 28.15 -55.20
CA PHE A 101 7.96 26.71 -55.45
C PHE A 101 9.24 26.26 -56.18
N LYS A 102 9.83 25.13 -55.76
CA LYS A 102 10.33 24.08 -56.67
C LYS A 102 10.09 22.67 -56.11
N LYS A 103 9.66 21.79 -57.03
CA LYS A 103 9.00 20.47 -56.91
C LYS A 103 9.91 19.32 -56.44
N GLY A 104 9.26 18.33 -55.81
CA GLY A 104 9.53 16.89 -55.96
C GLY A 104 8.43 16.05 -55.30
N LYS A 105 7.35 15.69 -56.03
CA LYS A 105 6.93 14.30 -56.41
C LYS A 105 7.06 13.29 -55.25
N PHE A 106 6.06 12.53 -54.79
CA PHE A 106 4.70 12.14 -55.19
C PHE A 106 4.05 11.52 -53.94
N SER A 107 2.77 11.77 -53.66
CA SER A 107 1.77 10.72 -53.39
C SER A 107 0.41 11.39 -53.19
N LEU A 108 -0.62 10.76 -53.73
CA LEU A 108 -1.95 11.29 -54.02
C LEU A 108 -2.78 11.59 -52.76
N ASP A 109 -3.56 12.66 -52.83
CA ASP A 109 -4.71 12.92 -51.97
C ASP A 109 -5.80 11.87 -52.24
N THR A 110 -6.20 11.13 -51.21
CA THR A 110 -7.47 10.41 -51.18
C THR A 110 -8.19 10.69 -49.86
N ILE A 111 -9.30 11.42 -50.02
CA ILE A 111 -10.59 11.42 -49.31
C ILE A 111 -10.57 11.31 -47.77
N GLN A 112 -11.01 12.39 -47.14
CA GLN A 112 -11.45 12.43 -45.76
C GLN A 112 -12.87 11.82 -45.68
N GLU A 113 -12.97 10.63 -45.10
CA GLU A 113 -14.24 10.08 -44.61
C GLU A 113 -14.17 10.00 -43.08
N ASP A 114 -15.00 10.83 -42.44
CA ASP A 114 -15.46 10.59 -41.08
C ASP A 114 -16.19 9.24 -41.04
N ILE A 115 -15.86 8.36 -40.09
CA ILE A 115 -16.78 7.38 -39.45
C ILE A 115 -16.08 6.75 -38.22
N ASP A 116 -16.74 6.96 -37.08
CA ASP A 116 -16.89 6.16 -35.86
C ASP A 116 -15.78 5.24 -35.30
N THR A 117 -15.48 5.51 -34.03
CA THR A 117 -15.74 4.61 -32.90
C THR A 117 -15.55 3.11 -33.15
N SER A 118 -14.31 2.61 -33.20
CA SER A 118 -13.86 1.46 -32.40
C SER A 118 -12.46 0.94 -32.79
N ARG A 119 -11.71 0.62 -31.72
CA ARG A 119 -10.69 -0.43 -31.60
C ARG A 119 -9.33 -0.29 -32.30
N THR A 120 -8.36 -0.03 -31.42
CA THR A 120 -7.17 -0.88 -31.21
C THR A 120 -6.00 -0.67 -32.17
N ILE A 121 -5.15 0.28 -31.78
CA ILE A 121 -3.68 0.17 -31.85
C ILE A 121 -3.16 0.67 -30.47
N GLN A 122 -3.03 -0.19 -29.47
CA GLN A 122 -1.77 -0.84 -29.03
C GLN A 122 -0.66 0.15 -28.57
N LEU A 123 -0.66 0.54 -27.28
CA LEU A 123 0.30 0.08 -26.24
C LEU A 123 0.25 0.99 -24.99
N ASN A 124 -0.19 0.42 -23.85
CA ASN A 124 0.33 0.61 -22.48
C ASN A 124 0.86 1.98 -22.04
N SER A 125 0.00 3.01 -21.99
CA SER A 125 0.28 4.25 -21.25
C SER A 125 -0.01 4.09 -19.75
N LEU A 126 0.77 3.25 -19.08
CA LEU A 126 0.89 3.14 -17.62
C LEU A 126 1.66 4.34 -17.04
N VAL A 127 1.24 5.57 -17.36
CA VAL A 127 1.93 6.78 -16.89
C VAL A 127 0.91 7.85 -16.52
N THR A 128 0.50 7.86 -15.27
CA THR A 128 -0.04 9.07 -14.65
C THR A 128 1.14 9.90 -14.16
N GLU A 129 1.35 11.00 -14.87
CA GLU A 129 2.61 11.72 -15.06
C GLU A 129 2.97 12.63 -13.86
N TRP A 130 3.48 12.07 -12.74
CA TRP A 130 4.11 12.87 -11.66
C TRP A 130 5.50 13.36 -12.07
N ALA A 131 5.39 14.43 -12.87
CA ALA A 131 6.29 15.55 -13.13
C ALA A 131 6.26 16.02 -14.59
N ARG A 132 5.21 15.69 -15.38
CA ARG A 132 4.90 16.32 -16.69
C ARG A 132 3.37 16.41 -17.06
N GLN A 133 2.47 16.11 -16.12
CA GLN A 133 1.05 16.48 -15.86
C GLN A 133 -0.06 16.56 -16.94
N ARG A 134 -1.15 15.80 -16.68
CA ARG A 134 -2.59 16.21 -16.81
C ARG A 134 -3.44 15.65 -15.65
N LEU A 135 -3.27 16.22 -14.47
CA LEU A 135 -4.22 16.24 -13.34
C LEU A 135 -4.11 17.65 -12.72
N PRO A 136 -5.12 18.21 -12.02
CA PRO A 136 -4.91 19.46 -11.29
C PRO A 136 -3.72 19.25 -10.34
N LEU A 137 -2.68 20.09 -10.48
CA LEU A 137 -1.42 19.99 -9.74
C LEU A 137 -1.73 19.70 -8.26
N PRO A 138 -1.22 18.63 -7.62
CA PRO A 138 -1.72 18.28 -6.29
C PRO A 138 -1.08 19.12 -5.17
N ASP A 139 -1.89 19.44 -4.16
CA ASP A 139 -1.64 20.26 -2.95
C ASP A 139 -0.43 19.81 -2.08
N HIS A 140 0.32 18.76 -2.43
CA HIS A 140 1.27 18.06 -1.54
C HIS A 140 2.67 17.87 -2.16
N TRP A 141 3.20 18.93 -2.75
CA TRP A 141 4.48 18.98 -3.50
C TRP A 141 5.68 18.28 -2.85
N PHE A 142 5.76 18.29 -1.52
CA PHE A 142 6.85 17.72 -0.75
C PHE A 142 6.92 16.19 -0.82
N LEU A 143 5.85 15.52 -1.27
CA LEU A 143 5.86 14.08 -1.57
C LEU A 143 6.49 13.76 -2.94
N SER A 144 6.71 14.76 -3.80
CA SER A 144 7.23 14.51 -5.15
C SER A 144 8.60 13.82 -5.20
N PRO A 145 9.57 14.08 -4.30
CA PRO A 145 10.87 13.39 -4.36
C PRO A 145 10.80 11.89 -4.04
N VAL A 146 9.81 11.47 -3.24
CA VAL A 146 9.57 10.07 -2.86
C VAL A 146 8.56 9.37 -3.80
N SER A 147 7.98 10.13 -4.72
CA SER A 147 6.98 9.66 -5.69
C SER A 147 7.53 9.62 -7.12
N THR A 148 8.85 9.64 -7.30
CA THR A 148 9.48 9.55 -8.63
C THR A 148 9.77 8.11 -9.01
N VAL A 149 9.20 7.66 -10.12
CA VAL A 149 9.60 6.40 -10.78
C VAL A 149 10.60 6.73 -11.89
N ASP A 150 11.62 5.88 -12.04
CA ASP A 150 12.55 5.94 -13.16
C ASP A 150 11.86 5.52 -14.47
N TYR A 151 11.59 6.52 -15.32
CA TYR A 151 11.17 6.33 -16.71
C TYR A 151 12.17 7.03 -17.63
N THR A 152 13.44 6.68 -17.54
CA THR A 152 14.52 7.12 -18.45
C THR A 152 14.22 6.93 -19.94
N LYS A 153 13.18 6.18 -20.33
CA LYS A 153 12.77 6.00 -21.74
C LYS A 153 11.79 7.04 -22.31
N VAL A 154 11.21 7.95 -21.51
CA VAL A 154 10.05 8.77 -21.96
C VAL A 154 10.32 10.29 -21.97
N ALA A 155 11.35 10.77 -21.28
CA ALA A 155 11.54 12.20 -21.09
C ALA A 155 12.95 12.68 -21.43
N ASN A 156 13.09 13.47 -22.50
CA ASN A 156 14.24 14.35 -22.69
C ASN A 156 14.25 15.36 -21.53
N LEU A 157 14.92 15.03 -20.43
CA LEU A 157 15.23 15.93 -19.33
C LEU A 157 16.63 16.55 -19.58
N PRO A 158 16.85 17.82 -19.19
CA PRO A 158 18.14 18.48 -19.40
C PRO A 158 19.28 17.89 -18.53
N VAL A 159 18.94 17.12 -17.49
CA VAL A 159 19.88 16.41 -16.61
C VAL A 159 19.29 15.03 -16.34
N GLU A 160 20.11 13.98 -16.38
CA GLU A 160 19.72 12.63 -15.98
C GLU A 160 19.49 12.62 -14.47
N PRO A 161 18.24 12.45 -13.99
CA PRO A 161 17.96 12.57 -12.57
C PRO A 161 18.47 11.32 -11.83
N ASN A 162 19.29 11.51 -10.80
CA ASN A 162 19.66 10.44 -9.86
C ASN A 162 18.47 10.14 -8.93
N PHE A 163 17.50 9.37 -9.43
CA PHE A 163 16.24 9.04 -8.74
C PHE A 163 16.47 8.46 -7.34
N ARG A 164 17.51 7.62 -7.20
CA ARG A 164 17.88 7.00 -5.93
C ARG A 164 18.25 8.07 -4.89
N GLU A 165 19.14 8.98 -5.24
CA GLU A 165 19.56 10.03 -4.31
C GLU A 165 18.40 10.99 -4.01
N VAL A 166 17.58 11.32 -5.00
CA VAL A 166 16.37 12.14 -4.80
C VAL A 166 15.39 11.48 -3.83
N ALA A 167 15.15 10.18 -3.96
CA ALA A 167 14.29 9.42 -3.06
C ALA A 167 14.84 9.39 -1.63
N ARG A 168 16.15 9.16 -1.47
CA ARG A 168 16.85 9.20 -0.17
C ARG A 168 16.70 10.55 0.52
N CYS A 169 17.02 11.62 -0.21
CA CYS A 169 16.86 12.99 0.30
C CYS A 169 15.38 13.30 0.62
N GLY A 170 14.47 12.79 -0.20
CA GLY A 170 13.04 12.92 -0.06
C GLY A 170 12.50 12.27 1.22
N LEU A 171 12.91 11.05 1.53
CA LEU A 171 12.53 10.34 2.76
C LEU A 171 13.00 11.10 4.01
N PHE A 172 14.26 11.56 3.99
CA PHE A 172 14.79 12.40 5.07
C PHE A 172 13.95 13.67 5.26
N PHE A 173 13.68 14.38 4.15
CA PHE A 173 12.91 15.62 4.17
C PHE A 173 11.49 15.38 4.70
N LEU A 174 10.83 14.32 4.23
CA LEU A 174 9.49 13.92 4.67
C LEU A 174 9.45 13.63 6.17
N LEU A 175 10.37 12.82 6.69
CA LEU A 175 10.44 12.54 8.12
C LEU A 175 10.71 13.81 8.94
N GLY A 176 11.55 14.71 8.42
CA GLY A 176 11.81 16.02 9.02
C GLY A 176 10.54 16.87 9.12
N LEU A 177 9.75 16.92 8.05
CA LEU A 177 8.47 17.64 8.02
C LEU A 177 7.44 17.05 8.99
N GLU A 178 7.35 15.73 9.08
CA GLU A 178 6.45 15.03 10.01
C GLU A 178 6.85 15.26 11.48
N ALA A 179 8.16 15.15 11.78
CA ALA A 179 8.71 15.40 13.10
C ALA A 179 8.43 16.84 13.55
N MET A 180 8.70 17.81 12.67
CA MET A 180 8.39 19.22 12.92
C MET A 180 6.90 19.44 13.19
N SER A 181 6.03 18.86 12.36
CA SER A 181 4.59 19.04 12.47
C SER A 181 4.02 18.49 13.76
N SER A 182 4.63 17.42 14.29
CA SER A 182 4.23 16.80 15.56
C SER A 182 4.65 17.62 16.78
N CYS A 183 5.62 18.54 16.66
CA CYS A 183 6.13 19.38 17.75
C CYS A 183 5.47 20.77 17.83
N VAL A 184 4.63 21.16 16.87
CA VAL A 184 3.96 22.48 16.86
C VAL A 184 2.73 22.40 17.78
N ALA A 185 2.62 23.34 18.73
CA ALA A 185 1.48 23.41 19.65
C ALA A 185 0.14 23.51 18.88
N SER A 186 -0.91 22.92 19.46
CA SER A 186 -2.26 22.68 18.90
C SER A 186 -3.03 23.89 18.33
N TYR A 187 -2.44 25.08 18.25
CA TYR A 187 -3.05 26.32 17.79
C TYR A 187 -2.77 26.64 16.31
N SER A 188 -2.01 25.80 15.59
CA SER A 188 -1.72 26.01 14.17
C SER A 188 -1.90 24.72 13.38
N TYR A 189 -2.79 24.73 12.38
CA TYR A 189 -2.94 23.63 11.42
C TYR A 189 -1.62 23.39 10.70
N SER A 190 -1.02 22.21 10.86
CA SER A 190 0.12 21.81 10.02
C SER A 190 -0.38 21.34 8.65
N SER A 191 0.12 22.01 7.62
CA SER A 191 -0.01 21.65 6.20
C SER A 191 0.38 20.20 5.89
N VAL A 192 1.27 19.60 6.68
CA VAL A 192 1.74 18.21 6.49
C VAL A 192 0.77 17.23 7.15
N GLN A 193 0.12 17.61 8.25
CA GLN A 193 -0.88 16.77 8.92
C GLN A 193 -2.22 16.75 8.18
N SER A 194 -2.56 17.82 7.44
CA SER A 194 -3.77 17.86 6.60
C SER A 194 -3.70 16.92 5.40
N VAL A 195 -2.51 16.46 5.01
CA VAL A 195 -2.34 15.54 3.88
C VAL A 195 -2.93 14.17 4.22
N PRO A 196 -3.87 13.65 3.41
CA PRO A 196 -4.45 12.33 3.65
C PRO A 196 -3.40 11.23 3.66
N VAL A 197 -3.52 10.30 4.62
CA VAL A 197 -2.56 9.19 4.81
C VAL A 197 -2.42 8.31 3.55
N ILE A 198 -3.45 8.22 2.71
CA ILE A 198 -3.40 7.47 1.45
C ILE A 198 -2.29 7.97 0.51
N TRP A 199 -2.09 9.29 0.42
CA TRP A 199 -1.03 9.89 -0.40
C TRP A 199 0.34 9.60 0.17
N LYS A 200 0.46 9.63 1.50
CA LYS A 200 1.71 9.31 2.21
C LYS A 200 2.10 7.84 2.03
N LEU A 201 1.13 6.94 2.15
CA LEU A 201 1.31 5.50 1.91
C LEU A 201 1.65 5.19 0.45
N HIS A 202 0.95 5.83 -0.50
CA HIS A 202 1.27 5.71 -1.92
C HIS A 202 2.71 6.16 -2.21
N ALA A 203 3.13 7.31 -1.68
CA ALA A 203 4.48 7.83 -1.84
C ALA A 203 5.56 6.85 -1.33
N LEU A 204 5.36 6.21 -0.17
CA LEU A 204 6.27 5.17 0.32
C LEU A 204 6.32 3.96 -0.63
N SER A 205 5.18 3.52 -1.15
CA SER A 205 5.14 2.45 -2.17
C SER A 205 5.91 2.80 -3.44
N VAL A 206 5.79 4.03 -3.92
CA VAL A 206 6.50 4.48 -5.12
C VAL A 206 8.01 4.53 -4.87
N THR A 207 8.45 4.92 -3.69
CA THR A 207 9.89 4.98 -3.35
C THR A 207 10.58 3.64 -3.53
N LEU A 208 9.88 2.52 -3.29
CA LEU A 208 10.41 1.17 -3.45
C LEU A 208 10.74 0.80 -4.92
N PHE A 209 10.29 1.58 -5.90
CA PHE A 209 10.69 1.43 -7.30
C PHE A 209 12.06 2.04 -7.60
N ALA A 210 12.68 2.78 -6.66
CA ALA A 210 14.04 3.30 -6.81
C ALA A 210 15.14 2.22 -6.70
N GLY A 211 14.77 0.96 -6.42
CA GLY A 211 15.67 -0.18 -6.26
C GLY A 211 15.84 -0.62 -4.80
N MET A 212 16.40 -1.80 -4.55
CA MET A 212 16.58 -2.29 -3.17
C MET A 212 17.78 -1.68 -2.44
N ASP A 213 18.78 -1.20 -3.18
CA ASP A 213 20.02 -0.66 -2.64
C ASP A 213 19.81 0.52 -1.66
N PHE A 214 18.69 1.24 -1.73
CA PHE A 214 18.40 2.31 -0.76
C PHE A 214 17.91 1.77 0.58
N LEU A 215 17.28 0.58 0.63
CA LEU A 215 16.89 -0.09 1.87
C LEU A 215 18.05 -0.86 2.52
N GLU A 216 19.14 -1.10 1.78
CA GLU A 216 20.39 -1.68 2.30
C GLU A 216 21.20 -0.66 3.10
N GLU A 217 21.09 0.62 2.77
CA GLU A 217 21.78 1.69 3.48
C GLU A 217 21.13 1.97 4.84
N GLU A 218 21.91 1.82 5.92
CA GLU A 218 21.42 1.95 7.31
C GLU A 218 20.62 3.22 7.56
N LYS A 219 21.13 4.39 7.14
CA LYS A 219 20.48 5.68 7.41
C LYS A 219 19.11 5.78 6.74
N THR A 220 19.04 5.40 5.48
CA THR A 220 17.83 5.47 4.67
C THR A 220 16.80 4.43 5.14
N ARG A 221 17.27 3.22 5.47
CA ARG A 221 16.44 2.16 6.07
C ARG A 221 15.78 2.61 7.36
N ASP A 222 16.53 3.24 8.25
CA ASP A 222 16.02 3.72 9.54
C ASP A 222 14.99 4.84 9.39
N VAL A 223 15.19 5.74 8.42
CA VAL A 223 14.20 6.77 8.06
C VAL A 223 12.92 6.13 7.53
N TYR A 224 13.04 5.16 6.63
CA TYR A 224 11.89 4.47 6.05
C TYR A 224 11.08 3.70 7.10
N ILE A 225 11.75 2.98 8.02
CA ILE A 225 11.10 2.31 9.16
C ILE A 225 10.26 3.31 9.96
N ASN A 226 10.86 4.43 10.37
CA ASN A 226 10.15 5.42 11.19
C ASN A 226 8.95 6.05 10.46
N LEU A 227 9.03 6.23 9.14
CA LEU A 227 7.90 6.68 8.33
C LEU A 227 6.78 5.63 8.28
N GLN A 228 7.11 4.34 8.11
CA GLN A 228 6.12 3.26 8.18
C GLN A 228 5.43 3.21 9.55
N GLU A 229 6.19 3.26 10.65
CA GLU A 229 5.64 3.28 12.02
C GLU A 229 4.74 4.51 12.27
N LEU A 230 5.13 5.68 11.75
CA LEU A 230 4.33 6.88 11.89
C LEU A 230 3.00 6.75 11.13
N TYR A 231 3.05 6.27 9.90
CA TYR A 231 1.85 6.17 9.05
C TYR A 231 0.93 5.04 9.48
N GLY A 232 1.46 3.95 10.05
CA GLY A 232 0.68 2.93 10.72
C GLY A 232 -0.11 3.47 11.89
N ARG A 233 0.54 4.22 12.79
CA ARG A 233 -0.15 4.87 13.92
C ARG A 233 -1.20 5.88 13.48
N LEU A 234 -0.94 6.64 12.41
CA LEU A 234 -1.95 7.55 11.84
C LEU A 234 -3.15 6.77 11.29
N LEU A 235 -2.90 5.60 10.70
CA LEU A 235 -3.95 4.73 10.19
C LEU A 235 -4.82 4.16 11.32
N ASP A 236 -4.18 3.63 12.37
CA ASP A 236 -4.85 3.10 13.56
C ASP A 236 -5.68 4.17 14.29
N LYS A 237 -5.13 5.39 14.38
CA LYS A 237 -5.83 6.54 14.97
C LYS A 237 -7.09 6.88 14.16
N LYS A 238 -6.98 6.96 12.83
CA LYS A 238 -8.15 7.23 11.97
C LYS A 238 -9.19 6.12 12.05
N LEU A 239 -8.76 4.86 12.11
CA LEU A 239 -9.65 3.72 12.29
C LEU A 239 -10.43 3.83 13.61
N SER A 240 -9.76 4.25 14.68
CA SER A 240 -10.38 4.47 15.99
C SER A 240 -11.39 5.64 15.97
N GLU A 241 -11.11 6.70 15.23
CA GLU A 241 -11.97 7.89 15.09
C GLU A 241 -13.23 7.64 14.26
N ILE A 242 -13.13 6.85 13.17
CA ILE A 242 -14.26 6.55 12.28
C ILE A 242 -15.29 5.65 12.97
N GLY A 243 -14.89 4.92 14.03
CA GLY A 243 -15.72 4.00 14.78
C GLY A 243 -16.05 2.72 14.00
N ARG A 244 -16.50 1.67 14.71
CA ARG A 244 -16.76 0.33 14.12
C ARG A 244 -17.94 0.26 13.14
N ASN A 245 -18.74 1.33 13.02
CA ASN A 245 -20.05 1.29 12.34
C ASN A 245 -20.10 2.02 10.99
N ASN A 246 -19.04 2.72 10.60
CA ASN A 246 -18.94 3.38 9.30
C ASN A 246 -18.13 2.51 8.33
N SER A 247 -18.31 2.73 7.03
CA SER A 247 -17.50 2.09 5.98
C SER A 247 -16.02 2.29 6.29
N VAL A 248 -15.36 1.22 6.75
CA VAL A 248 -13.97 1.27 7.22
C VAL A 248 -13.00 1.55 6.08
N ASP A 249 -13.45 1.37 4.83
CA ASP A 249 -12.70 1.45 3.58
C ASP A 249 -12.35 2.88 3.09
N PHE A 250 -11.84 3.74 3.98
CA PHE A 250 -11.52 5.13 3.62
C PHE A 250 -10.25 5.31 2.77
N LEU A 251 -9.45 4.28 2.52
CA LEU A 251 -8.31 4.32 1.60
C LEU A 251 -8.73 3.81 0.21
N LYS A 252 -9.28 4.71 -0.61
CA LYS A 252 -9.81 4.40 -1.94
C LYS A 252 -8.78 4.71 -3.03
N PHE A 253 -7.72 3.89 -3.12
CA PHE A 253 -6.60 4.14 -4.05
C PHE A 253 -7.05 4.22 -5.51
N ASP A 254 -8.05 3.43 -5.89
CA ASP A 254 -8.69 3.42 -7.22
C ASP A 254 -9.46 4.71 -7.53
N LYS A 255 -9.75 5.56 -6.53
CA LYS A 255 -10.53 6.79 -6.70
C LYS A 255 -9.75 8.05 -6.39
N GLU A 256 -8.94 8.01 -5.34
CA GLU A 256 -8.18 9.16 -4.85
C GLU A 256 -6.81 9.27 -5.53
N ILE A 257 -6.19 8.15 -5.92
CA ILE A 257 -4.89 8.17 -6.60
C ILE A 257 -5.07 8.00 -8.11
N HIS A 258 -5.60 6.87 -8.56
CA HIS A 258 -5.82 6.60 -9.98
C HIS A 258 -6.76 5.41 -10.21
N ASP A 259 -7.61 5.46 -11.24
CA ASP A 259 -8.55 4.37 -11.59
C ASP A 259 -7.84 3.04 -11.91
N SER A 260 -6.67 3.10 -12.53
CA SER A 260 -5.84 1.93 -12.87
C SER A 260 -4.85 1.52 -11.75
N TYR A 261 -5.13 1.85 -10.49
CA TYR A 261 -4.20 1.56 -9.39
C TYR A 261 -3.86 0.08 -9.24
N SER A 262 -4.79 -0.81 -9.62
CA SER A 262 -4.54 -2.26 -9.61
C SER A 262 -3.32 -2.67 -10.43
N THR A 263 -3.08 -2.02 -11.57
CA THR A 263 -1.93 -2.34 -12.42
C THR A 263 -0.61 -1.87 -11.80
N PHE A 264 -0.61 -0.71 -11.13
CA PHE A 264 0.54 -0.29 -10.34
C PHE A 264 0.86 -1.32 -9.24
N LEU A 265 -0.18 -1.79 -8.56
CA LEU A 265 -0.07 -2.77 -7.48
C LEU A 265 0.44 -4.13 -7.97
N GLU A 266 -0.01 -4.60 -9.14
CA GLU A 266 0.51 -5.82 -9.77
C GLU A 266 2.03 -5.74 -9.99
N THR A 267 2.50 -4.65 -10.62
CA THR A 267 3.95 -4.44 -10.80
C THR A 267 4.69 -4.31 -9.47
N HIS A 268 4.07 -3.69 -8.46
CA HIS A 268 4.66 -3.56 -7.13
C HIS A 268 4.83 -4.92 -6.44
N VAL A 269 3.84 -5.81 -6.57
CA VAL A 269 3.89 -7.19 -6.06
C VAL A 269 4.90 -8.05 -6.82
N GLU A 270 5.01 -7.88 -8.14
CA GLU A 270 6.04 -8.55 -8.95
C GLU A 270 7.45 -8.13 -8.51
N ASN A 271 7.68 -6.85 -8.27
CA ASN A 271 8.97 -6.36 -7.76
C ASN A 271 9.26 -6.86 -6.33
N PHE A 272 8.25 -6.93 -5.47
CA PHE A 272 8.38 -7.52 -4.15
C PHE A 272 8.84 -9.00 -4.20
N ALA A 273 8.24 -9.78 -5.08
CA ALA A 273 8.59 -11.20 -5.23
C ALA A 273 9.92 -11.41 -5.95
N GLY A 274 10.15 -10.68 -7.06
CA GLY A 274 11.24 -10.92 -7.99
C GLY A 274 12.50 -10.10 -7.76
N VAL A 275 12.39 -8.92 -7.15
CA VAL A 275 13.52 -7.99 -6.93
C VAL A 275 13.90 -7.92 -5.46
N SER A 276 12.94 -7.78 -4.55
CA SER A 276 13.23 -7.69 -3.11
C SER A 276 13.34 -9.04 -2.41
N TYR A 277 13.01 -10.15 -3.10
CA TYR A 277 13.00 -11.51 -2.55
C TYR A 277 12.22 -11.62 -1.23
N GLY A 278 11.16 -10.83 -1.06
CA GLY A 278 10.39 -10.81 0.18
C GLY A 278 11.00 -9.99 1.33
N ASP A 279 11.82 -8.95 1.05
CA ASP A 279 12.32 -8.05 2.11
C ASP A 279 11.19 -7.60 3.06
N LEU A 280 11.49 -7.61 4.36
CA LEU A 280 10.50 -7.35 5.40
C LEU A 280 9.85 -5.96 5.27
N LEU A 281 10.62 -4.89 5.02
CA LEU A 281 10.06 -3.53 4.96
C LEU A 281 9.21 -3.32 3.71
N TYR A 282 9.63 -3.92 2.60
CA TYR A 282 8.82 -4.00 1.39
C TYR A 282 7.53 -4.80 1.67
N GLY A 283 7.64 -5.95 2.33
CA GLY A 283 6.52 -6.81 2.70
C GLY A 283 5.50 -6.10 3.60
N ARG A 284 5.95 -5.26 4.54
CA ARG A 284 5.07 -4.40 5.35
C ARG A 284 4.25 -3.44 4.49
N GLN A 285 4.89 -2.85 3.49
CA GLN A 285 4.24 -1.94 2.56
C GLN A 285 3.21 -2.66 1.67
N ILE A 286 3.54 -3.87 1.22
CA ILE A 286 2.61 -4.71 0.43
C ILE A 286 1.43 -5.17 1.28
N ALA A 287 1.70 -5.63 2.51
CA ALA A 287 0.68 -6.10 3.44
C ALA A 287 -0.36 -5.00 3.75
N MET A 288 0.03 -3.73 3.79
CA MET A 288 -0.91 -2.60 3.98
C MET A 288 -2.08 -2.61 2.99
N TYR A 289 -1.89 -3.07 1.74
CA TYR A 289 -2.98 -3.19 0.76
C TYR A 289 -4.04 -4.25 1.11
N LEU A 290 -3.77 -5.12 2.09
CA LEU A 290 -4.72 -6.10 2.62
C LEU A 290 -5.46 -5.61 3.87
N HIS A 291 -5.11 -4.44 4.39
CA HIS A 291 -5.75 -3.84 5.57
C HIS A 291 -7.22 -3.50 5.26
N ARG A 292 -8.11 -3.67 6.24
CA ARG A 292 -9.57 -3.44 6.09
C ARG A 292 -9.97 -2.01 5.74
N CYS A 293 -9.09 -1.03 5.93
CA CYS A 293 -9.36 0.35 5.52
C CYS A 293 -9.07 0.61 4.04
N VAL A 294 -8.44 -0.32 3.34
CA VAL A 294 -8.25 -0.28 1.88
C VAL A 294 -9.51 -0.74 1.18
N GLY A 295 -9.94 -0.07 0.12
CA GLY A 295 -11.11 -0.45 -0.68
C GLY A 295 -11.06 -1.90 -1.18
N ALA A 296 -12.21 -2.59 -1.17
CA ALA A 296 -12.32 -4.00 -1.57
C ALA A 296 -11.70 -4.32 -2.96
N PRO A 297 -11.88 -3.49 -4.02
CA PRO A 297 -11.25 -3.75 -5.32
C PRO A 297 -9.72 -3.86 -5.23
N ILE A 298 -9.11 -3.01 -4.41
CA ILE A 298 -7.65 -2.97 -4.24
C ILE A 298 -7.18 -4.14 -3.37
N ARG A 299 -7.89 -4.48 -2.29
CA ARG A 299 -7.57 -5.67 -1.48
C ARG A 299 -7.64 -6.95 -2.33
N LEU A 300 -8.67 -7.08 -3.16
CA LEU A 300 -8.84 -8.20 -4.07
C LEU A 300 -7.72 -8.26 -5.11
N ALA A 301 -7.37 -7.12 -5.71
CA ALA A 301 -6.25 -7.02 -6.66
C ALA A 301 -4.91 -7.40 -5.99
N ALA A 302 -4.64 -6.90 -4.78
CA ALA A 302 -3.46 -7.27 -3.99
C ALA A 302 -3.38 -8.78 -3.77
N TRP A 303 -4.48 -9.37 -3.29
CA TRP A 303 -4.56 -10.79 -2.99
C TRP A 303 -4.33 -11.65 -4.23
N ASN A 304 -4.98 -11.30 -5.35
CA ASN A 304 -4.83 -12.02 -6.60
C ASN A 304 -3.41 -11.90 -7.16
N ALA A 305 -2.82 -10.70 -7.16
CA ALA A 305 -1.43 -10.49 -7.59
C ALA A 305 -0.47 -11.35 -6.76
N LEU A 306 -0.59 -11.32 -5.42
CA LEU A 306 0.23 -12.11 -4.50
C LEU A 306 0.08 -13.62 -4.71
N SER A 307 -1.15 -14.08 -4.92
CA SER A 307 -1.46 -15.48 -5.18
C SER A 307 -0.88 -15.95 -6.51
N ASN A 308 -1.03 -15.14 -7.56
CA ASN A 308 -0.55 -15.45 -8.91
C ASN A 308 0.97 -15.60 -8.96
N VAL A 309 1.71 -14.70 -8.29
CA VAL A 309 3.19 -14.78 -8.23
C VAL A 309 3.71 -15.68 -7.10
N ARG A 310 2.81 -16.34 -6.35
CA ARG A 310 3.13 -17.24 -5.21
C ARG A 310 3.93 -16.56 -4.09
N ALA A 311 3.61 -15.31 -3.79
CA ALA A 311 4.30 -14.49 -2.79
C ALA A 311 3.53 -14.33 -1.46
N LEU A 312 2.38 -15.00 -1.28
CA LEU A 312 1.61 -14.94 -0.03
C LEU A 312 2.45 -15.36 1.19
N GLU A 313 3.37 -16.31 1.02
CA GLU A 313 4.29 -16.78 2.07
C GLU A 313 5.41 -15.79 2.45
N LEU A 314 5.66 -14.79 1.60
CA LEU A 314 6.74 -13.81 1.77
C LEU A 314 6.29 -12.61 2.61
N LEU A 315 4.98 -12.46 2.81
CA LEU A 315 4.44 -11.38 3.64
C LEU A 315 4.89 -11.52 5.10
N PRO A 316 5.03 -10.40 5.83
CA PRO A 316 5.36 -10.40 7.26
C PRO A 316 4.37 -11.20 8.09
N THR A 317 4.74 -11.51 9.34
CA THR A 317 3.76 -11.95 10.35
C THR A 317 2.82 -10.79 10.69
N LEU A 318 1.67 -11.10 11.31
CA LEU A 318 0.68 -10.08 11.65
C LEU A 318 1.27 -8.99 12.58
N GLU A 319 2.11 -9.37 13.54
CA GLU A 319 2.74 -8.45 14.51
C GLU A 319 3.79 -7.55 13.86
N GLN A 320 4.32 -7.95 12.71
CA GLN A 320 5.31 -7.21 11.95
C GLN A 320 4.68 -6.31 10.89
N CYS A 321 3.35 -6.31 10.73
CA CYS A 321 2.66 -5.45 9.79
C CYS A 321 2.82 -3.96 10.15
N LEU A 322 2.37 -3.09 9.24
CA LEU A 322 2.54 -1.65 9.38
C LEU A 322 1.61 -1.04 10.45
N ALA A 323 0.41 -1.59 10.61
CA ALA A 323 -0.64 -1.13 11.52
C ALA A 323 -1.03 -2.24 12.52
N GLN A 324 -1.89 -1.93 13.49
CA GLN A 324 -2.33 -2.92 14.49
C GLN A 324 -3.14 -4.06 13.88
N GLU A 325 -3.19 -5.19 14.58
CA GLU A 325 -3.88 -6.39 14.14
C GLU A 325 -5.37 -6.17 13.85
N GLU A 326 -6.02 -5.30 14.63
CA GLU A 326 -7.43 -4.97 14.44
C GLU A 326 -7.69 -4.40 13.05
N GLY A 327 -6.74 -3.66 12.47
CA GLY A 327 -6.86 -3.13 11.13
C GLY A 327 -6.91 -4.20 10.03
N TYR A 328 -6.33 -5.36 10.27
CA TYR A 328 -6.28 -6.48 9.33
C TYR A 328 -7.42 -7.48 9.56
N LEU A 329 -7.82 -7.65 10.81
CA LEU A 329 -8.81 -8.64 11.23
C LEU A 329 -10.22 -8.07 11.31
N GLU A 330 -10.39 -6.77 11.57
CA GLU A 330 -11.69 -6.15 11.81
C GLU A 330 -11.98 -4.94 10.90
N PRO A 331 -13.23 -4.76 10.45
CA PRO A 331 -14.34 -5.69 10.56
C PRO A 331 -14.08 -6.98 9.76
N LEU A 332 -14.83 -8.04 10.04
CA LEU A 332 -14.80 -9.28 9.25
C LEU A 332 -14.98 -9.00 7.75
N GLU A 333 -14.32 -9.81 6.91
CA GLU A 333 -14.48 -9.73 5.46
C GLU A 333 -15.86 -10.19 5.03
N ASP A 334 -16.54 -9.33 4.29
CA ASP A 334 -17.90 -9.47 3.83
C ASP A 334 -18.01 -9.40 2.30
N ASP A 335 -16.91 -9.06 1.61
CA ASP A 335 -16.84 -9.10 0.16
C ASP A 335 -16.73 -10.55 -0.34
N GLU A 336 -17.70 -10.95 -1.17
CA GLU A 336 -17.79 -12.33 -1.68
C GLU A 336 -16.61 -12.72 -2.55
N ALA A 337 -16.10 -11.79 -3.37
CA ALA A 337 -15.00 -12.07 -4.28
C ALA A 337 -13.69 -12.27 -3.51
N ILE A 338 -13.48 -11.54 -2.41
CA ILE A 338 -12.31 -11.74 -1.53
C ILE A 338 -12.42 -13.08 -0.79
N LEU A 339 -13.57 -13.41 -0.22
CA LEU A 339 -13.79 -14.69 0.45
C LEU A 339 -13.58 -15.88 -0.49
N GLU A 340 -14.06 -15.78 -1.73
CA GLU A 340 -13.79 -16.78 -2.76
C GLU A 340 -12.31 -16.85 -3.14
N ALA A 341 -11.62 -15.71 -3.24
CA ALA A 341 -10.20 -15.66 -3.54
C ALA A 341 -9.34 -16.28 -2.42
N TYR A 342 -9.74 -16.12 -1.15
CA TYR A 342 -9.11 -16.77 0.01
C TYR A 342 -9.22 -18.29 -0.08
N VAL A 343 -10.43 -18.81 -0.31
CA VAL A 343 -10.65 -20.26 -0.46
C VAL A 343 -10.00 -20.80 -1.72
N LYS A 344 -9.95 -20.03 -2.81
CA LYS A 344 -9.21 -20.40 -4.02
C LYS A 344 -7.72 -20.58 -3.73
N SER A 345 -7.10 -19.63 -3.04
CA SER A 345 -5.68 -19.73 -2.64
C SER A 345 -5.42 -20.92 -1.71
N TRP A 346 -6.34 -21.21 -0.79
CA TRP A 346 -6.28 -22.40 0.06
C TRP A 346 -6.28 -23.69 -0.76
N VAL A 347 -7.30 -23.89 -1.60
CA VAL A 347 -7.47 -25.13 -2.38
C VAL A 347 -6.37 -25.29 -3.45
N ALA A 348 -5.81 -24.19 -3.95
CA ALA A 348 -4.70 -24.22 -4.90
C ALA A 348 -3.34 -24.57 -4.26
N GLY A 349 -3.24 -24.62 -2.93
CA GLY A 349 -1.98 -24.83 -2.21
C GLY A 349 -1.10 -23.57 -2.11
N ALA A 350 -1.64 -22.39 -2.40
CA ALA A 350 -0.88 -21.13 -2.35
C ALA A 350 -0.58 -20.69 -0.89
N LEU A 351 -1.26 -21.28 0.09
CA LEU A 351 -1.11 -20.97 1.51
C LEU A 351 -0.21 -21.96 2.27
N ASP A 352 0.19 -23.08 1.66
CA ASP A 352 0.86 -24.19 2.35
C ASP A 352 2.15 -23.73 3.05
N ARG A 353 2.96 -22.96 2.33
CA ARG A 353 4.19 -22.35 2.89
C ARG A 353 3.90 -21.12 3.76
N SER A 354 2.75 -20.46 3.56
CA SER A 354 2.31 -19.34 4.41
C SER A 354 2.03 -19.80 5.84
N VAL A 355 1.48 -21.01 6.02
CA VAL A 355 1.25 -21.64 7.33
C VAL A 355 2.58 -21.81 8.07
N ALA A 356 3.57 -22.44 7.44
CA ALA A 356 4.86 -22.71 8.04
C ALA A 356 5.63 -21.43 8.42
N ARG A 357 5.47 -20.38 7.63
CA ARG A 357 6.13 -19.08 7.85
C ARG A 357 5.35 -18.11 8.73
N LYS A 358 4.14 -18.49 9.18
CA LYS A 358 3.23 -17.61 9.96
C LYS A 358 2.95 -16.29 9.24
N SER A 359 2.88 -16.32 7.92
CA SER A 359 2.58 -15.14 7.10
C SER A 359 1.18 -14.61 7.45
N VAL A 360 1.03 -13.29 7.45
CA VAL A 360 -0.26 -12.61 7.62
C VAL A 360 -1.32 -13.11 6.64
N ALA A 361 -0.94 -13.59 5.44
CA ALA A 361 -1.88 -14.18 4.49
C ALA A 361 -2.65 -15.37 5.09
N PHE A 362 -1.96 -16.27 5.80
CA PHE A 362 -2.63 -17.41 6.41
C PHE A 362 -3.51 -16.96 7.59
N THR A 363 -3.03 -16.03 8.41
CA THR A 363 -3.80 -15.47 9.53
C THR A 363 -5.09 -14.82 9.06
N LEU A 364 -5.03 -14.00 8.00
CA LEU A 364 -6.20 -13.37 7.38
C LEU A 364 -7.22 -14.40 6.89
N VAL A 365 -6.76 -15.42 6.15
CA VAL A 365 -7.64 -16.45 5.60
C VAL A 365 -8.32 -17.22 6.72
N VAL A 366 -7.55 -17.71 7.70
CA VAL A 366 -8.12 -18.48 8.81
C VAL A 366 -9.10 -17.62 9.61
N HIS A 367 -8.76 -16.37 9.89
CA HIS A 367 -9.64 -15.45 10.62
C HIS A 367 -10.96 -15.25 9.89
N HIS A 368 -10.90 -14.70 8.67
CA HIS A 368 -12.07 -14.29 7.92
C HIS A 368 -12.92 -15.48 7.47
N ILE A 369 -12.29 -16.58 7.02
CA ILE A 369 -13.01 -17.77 6.59
C ILE A 369 -13.61 -18.54 7.77
N SER A 370 -12.94 -18.63 8.92
CA SER A 370 -13.53 -19.27 10.11
C SER A 370 -14.79 -18.53 10.53
N TYR A 371 -14.71 -17.21 10.69
CA TYR A 371 -15.87 -16.40 11.06
C TYR A 371 -16.98 -16.42 10.01
N PHE A 372 -16.62 -16.38 8.72
CA PHE A 372 -17.62 -16.45 7.66
C PHE A 372 -18.28 -17.83 7.60
N ILE A 373 -17.54 -18.94 7.69
CA ILE A 373 -18.15 -20.28 7.60
C ILE A 373 -19.00 -20.59 8.84
N PHE A 374 -18.53 -20.23 10.03
CA PHE A 374 -19.17 -20.62 11.29
C PHE A 374 -20.10 -19.54 11.87
N GLY A 375 -20.16 -18.37 11.24
CA GLY A 375 -21.06 -17.29 11.60
C GLY A 375 -22.53 -17.59 11.27
N SER A 376 -23.41 -16.85 11.93
CA SER A 376 -24.85 -16.88 11.65
C SER A 376 -25.15 -16.06 10.40
N HIS A 377 -25.71 -16.70 9.37
CA HIS A 377 -26.07 -16.08 8.09
C HIS A 377 -27.55 -16.26 7.78
N ALA A 378 -28.10 -15.32 7.00
CA ALA A 378 -29.44 -15.41 6.42
C ALA A 378 -29.38 -15.19 4.90
N GLY A 379 -30.34 -15.77 4.18
CA GLY A 379 -30.46 -15.59 2.72
C GLY A 379 -29.28 -16.11 1.92
N ASP A 380 -28.88 -15.36 0.89
CA ASP A 380 -27.88 -15.77 -0.10
C ASP A 380 -26.49 -16.06 0.49
N ARG A 381 -26.17 -15.48 1.65
CA ARG A 381 -24.92 -15.75 2.39
C ARG A 381 -24.79 -17.22 2.81
N ILE A 382 -25.91 -17.92 3.05
CA ILE A 382 -25.90 -19.36 3.37
C ILE A 382 -25.40 -20.18 2.17
N SER A 383 -25.80 -19.81 0.95
CA SER A 383 -25.35 -20.48 -0.27
C SER A 383 -23.84 -20.33 -0.46
N LEU A 384 -23.32 -19.10 -0.28
CA LEU A 384 -21.89 -18.84 -0.35
C LEU A 384 -21.13 -19.60 0.75
N ARG A 385 -21.61 -19.54 2.01
CA ARG A 385 -21.05 -20.31 3.14
C ARG A 385 -20.94 -21.80 2.79
N ASN A 386 -22.01 -22.40 2.29
CA ASN A 386 -22.04 -23.82 1.94
C ASN A 386 -21.08 -24.13 0.78
N LYS A 387 -21.02 -23.27 -0.25
CA LYS A 387 -20.06 -23.39 -1.36
C LYS A 387 -18.61 -23.39 -0.87
N LEU A 388 -18.24 -22.42 -0.03
CA LEU A 388 -16.88 -22.30 0.51
C LEU A 388 -16.53 -23.48 1.41
N ALA A 389 -17.42 -23.86 2.34
CA ALA A 389 -17.23 -25.01 3.23
C ALA A 389 -17.03 -26.33 2.46
N LYS A 390 -17.88 -26.62 1.46
CA LYS A 390 -17.71 -27.79 0.59
C LYS A 390 -16.37 -27.79 -0.13
N SER A 391 -15.89 -26.62 -0.58
CA SER A 391 -14.61 -26.49 -1.28
C SER A 391 -13.44 -26.89 -0.38
N ILE A 392 -13.41 -26.37 0.85
CA ILE A 392 -12.37 -26.69 1.84
C ILE A 392 -12.43 -28.16 2.27
N LEU A 393 -13.63 -28.72 2.48
CA LEU A 393 -13.80 -30.14 2.81
C LEU A 393 -13.28 -31.06 1.69
N ARG A 394 -13.53 -30.71 0.42
CA ARG A 394 -13.00 -31.46 -0.73
C ARG A 394 -11.48 -31.41 -0.78
N ASP A 395 -10.89 -30.27 -0.46
CA ASP A 395 -9.44 -30.11 -0.39
C ASP A 395 -8.83 -30.95 0.74
N TYR A 396 -9.36 -30.86 1.97
CA TYR A 396 -8.97 -31.73 3.09
C TYR A 396 -9.10 -33.23 2.77
N SER A 397 -10.16 -33.62 2.05
CA SER A 397 -10.34 -35.01 1.63
C SER A 397 -9.28 -35.50 0.66
N ARG A 398 -8.71 -34.60 -0.17
CA ARG A 398 -7.78 -34.95 -1.25
C ARG A 398 -6.32 -34.80 -0.84
N LYS A 399 -6.03 -33.93 0.13
CA LYS A 399 -4.69 -33.57 0.58
C LYS A 399 -4.55 -33.82 2.08
N PRO A 400 -4.08 -35.00 2.50
CA PRO A 400 -3.87 -35.33 3.91
C PRO A 400 -2.98 -34.31 4.65
N GLU A 401 -2.01 -33.72 3.96
CA GLU A 401 -1.12 -32.67 4.46
C GLU A 401 -1.86 -31.39 4.90
N HIS A 402 -3.09 -31.16 4.43
CA HIS A 402 -3.92 -30.03 4.84
C HIS A 402 -4.74 -30.28 6.12
N GLU A 403 -4.56 -31.44 6.77
CA GLU A 403 -5.23 -31.74 8.05
C GLU A 403 -4.94 -30.67 9.11
N GLY A 404 -3.68 -30.27 9.27
CA GLY A 404 -3.30 -29.24 10.23
C GLY A 404 -3.96 -27.88 9.93
N MET A 405 -4.10 -27.52 8.66
CA MET A 405 -4.79 -26.29 8.26
C MET A 405 -6.29 -26.36 8.58
N MET A 406 -6.94 -27.50 8.31
CA MET A 406 -8.35 -27.69 8.63
C MET A 406 -8.61 -27.67 10.14
N VAL A 407 -7.73 -28.30 10.93
CA VAL A 407 -7.79 -28.25 12.40
C VAL A 407 -7.62 -26.81 12.90
N ASN A 408 -6.66 -26.05 12.34
CA ASN A 408 -6.48 -24.63 12.66
C ASN A 408 -7.73 -23.81 12.36
N LEU A 409 -8.42 -24.06 11.25
CA LEU A 409 -9.66 -23.35 10.89
C LEU A 409 -10.78 -23.56 11.92
N ILE A 410 -10.96 -24.80 12.40
CA ILE A 410 -11.99 -25.16 13.38
C ILE A 410 -11.66 -24.60 14.76
N HIS A 411 -10.41 -24.80 15.20
CA HIS A 411 -9.95 -24.32 16.50
C HIS A 411 -9.66 -22.83 16.55
N TYR A 412 -9.73 -22.12 15.42
CA TYR A 412 -9.50 -20.70 15.38
C TYR A 412 -10.45 -19.98 16.34
N LYS A 413 -9.84 -19.27 17.30
CA LYS A 413 -10.47 -18.32 18.19
C LYS A 413 -9.83 -16.96 17.91
N LYS A 414 -10.64 -15.90 17.92
CA LYS A 414 -10.12 -14.55 17.80
C LYS A 414 -9.12 -14.26 18.94
N PRO A 415 -7.99 -13.58 18.66
CA PRO A 415 -7.12 -13.05 19.70
C PRO A 415 -7.95 -12.20 20.65
N ALA A 416 -8.08 -12.64 21.91
CA ALA A 416 -8.91 -11.95 22.88
C ALA A 416 -8.26 -10.61 23.25
N THR A 417 -8.99 -9.51 23.08
CA THR A 417 -8.66 -8.24 23.75
C THR A 417 -8.92 -8.43 25.25
N SER A 418 -7.89 -8.88 25.97
CA SER A 418 -7.77 -8.84 27.44
C SER A 418 -8.97 -9.34 28.29
N GLN A 419 -9.57 -10.48 27.98
CA GLN A 419 -10.38 -11.21 28.97
C GLN A 419 -9.74 -12.58 29.24
N LYS A 420 -9.03 -12.67 30.37
CA LYS A 420 -8.57 -13.93 30.93
C LYS A 420 -9.79 -14.66 31.51
N LEU A 421 -10.38 -15.56 30.72
CA LEU A 421 -11.26 -16.59 31.25
C LEU A 421 -10.42 -17.61 32.04
N ASP A 422 -11.01 -18.21 33.07
CA ASP A 422 -10.37 -19.28 33.81
C ASP A 422 -10.08 -20.46 32.85
N PRO A 423 -8.90 -21.12 32.96
CA PRO A 423 -8.50 -22.17 32.02
C PRO A 423 -9.51 -23.31 31.90
N ALA A 424 -10.19 -23.66 32.99
CA ALA A 424 -11.20 -24.73 33.00
C ALA A 424 -12.50 -24.34 32.29
N GLU A 425 -12.93 -23.08 32.37
CA GLU A 425 -14.12 -22.58 31.67
C GLU A 425 -13.86 -22.44 30.16
N ASP A 426 -12.68 -21.94 29.77
CA ASP A 426 -12.27 -21.79 28.36
C ASP A 426 -12.14 -23.15 27.64
N LEU A 427 -11.70 -24.19 28.36
CA LEU A 427 -11.62 -25.57 27.86
C LEU A 427 -13.01 -26.19 27.62
N SER A 428 -13.95 -26.00 28.55
CA SER A 428 -15.33 -26.53 28.40
C SER A 428 -16.10 -25.85 27.25
N LEU A 429 -15.89 -24.54 27.08
CA LEU A 429 -16.46 -23.74 26.00
C LEU A 429 -15.90 -24.16 24.64
N GLN A 430 -14.61 -24.54 24.57
CA GLN A 430 -13.93 -24.97 23.35
C GLN A 430 -14.50 -26.29 22.79
N GLY A 431 -14.80 -27.27 23.64
CA GLY A 431 -15.43 -28.53 23.21
C GLY A 431 -16.85 -28.33 22.65
N SER A 432 -17.62 -27.44 23.29
CA SER A 432 -18.96 -27.04 22.84
C SER A 432 -18.92 -26.29 21.51
N GLU A 433 -17.99 -25.34 21.35
CA GLU A 433 -17.81 -24.55 20.13
C GLU A 433 -17.38 -25.41 18.94
N THR A 434 -16.42 -26.32 19.15
CA THR A 434 -15.93 -27.24 18.13
C THR A 434 -17.06 -28.13 17.60
N THR A 435 -17.92 -28.62 18.50
CA THR A 435 -19.10 -29.42 18.12
C THR A 435 -20.11 -28.61 17.30
N LYS A 436 -20.32 -27.33 17.64
CA LYS A 436 -21.16 -26.42 16.85
C LYS A 436 -20.58 -26.20 15.45
N LYS A 437 -19.28 -25.92 15.35
CA LYS A 437 -18.58 -25.73 14.06
C LYS A 437 -18.67 -26.97 13.17
N LEU A 438 -18.50 -28.17 13.72
CA LEU A 438 -18.69 -29.44 13.00
C LEU A 438 -20.14 -29.64 12.52
N THR A 439 -21.13 -29.18 13.30
CA THR A 439 -22.55 -29.22 12.90
C THR A 439 -22.80 -28.31 11.69
N VAL A 440 -22.24 -27.10 11.70
CA VAL A 440 -22.33 -26.18 10.54
C VAL A 440 -21.71 -26.79 9.28
N LEU A 441 -20.57 -27.48 9.38
CA LEU A 441 -19.98 -28.19 8.24
C LEU A 441 -20.89 -29.31 7.72
N ARG A 442 -21.52 -30.07 8.63
CA ARG A 442 -22.47 -31.13 8.28
C ARG A 442 -23.69 -30.56 7.53
N GLU A 443 -24.25 -29.45 8.01
CA GLU A 443 -25.34 -28.75 7.35
C GLU A 443 -24.92 -28.26 5.96
N ALA A 444 -23.71 -27.68 5.86
CA ALA A 444 -23.16 -27.21 4.59
C ALA A 444 -22.97 -28.35 3.56
N CYS A 445 -22.86 -29.61 3.98
CA CYS A 445 -22.79 -30.74 3.06
C CYS A 445 -24.11 -31.00 2.31
N GLU A 446 -25.25 -30.49 2.79
CA GLU A 446 -26.58 -30.64 2.15
C GLU A 446 -26.90 -32.11 1.78
N GLY A 447 -26.59 -33.04 2.69
CA GLY A 447 -26.85 -34.48 2.49
C GLY A 447 -25.85 -35.22 1.59
N ASN A 448 -24.78 -34.57 1.13
CA ASN A 448 -23.74 -35.24 0.33
C ASN A 448 -22.96 -36.26 1.16
N SER A 449 -23.19 -37.56 0.91
CA SER A 449 -22.61 -38.67 1.69
C SER A 449 -21.08 -38.70 1.71
N THR A 450 -20.41 -38.29 0.62
CA THR A 450 -18.94 -38.29 0.56
C THR A 450 -18.36 -37.15 1.39
N LEU A 451 -18.99 -35.98 1.42
CA LEU A 451 -18.55 -34.89 2.29
C LEU A 451 -18.89 -35.15 3.76
N LEU A 452 -20.01 -35.82 4.04
CA LEU A 452 -20.37 -36.22 5.40
C LEU A 452 -19.34 -37.20 6.00
N SER A 453 -18.83 -38.16 5.22
CA SER A 453 -17.77 -39.05 5.71
C SER A 453 -16.45 -38.31 5.98
N VAL A 454 -16.16 -37.25 5.21
CA VAL A 454 -15.01 -36.37 5.44
C VAL A 454 -15.16 -35.57 6.73
N VAL A 455 -16.37 -35.08 7.05
CA VAL A 455 -16.64 -34.41 8.34
C VAL A 455 -16.47 -35.37 9.50
N GLU A 456 -16.91 -36.64 9.37
CA GLU A 456 -16.67 -37.66 10.41
C GLU A 456 -15.18 -38.00 10.56
N LYS A 457 -14.42 -38.08 9.46
CA LYS A 457 -12.96 -38.23 9.50
C LYS A 457 -12.31 -37.07 10.27
N LEU A 458 -12.70 -35.84 9.97
CA LEU A 458 -12.19 -34.65 10.63
C LEU A 458 -12.51 -34.63 12.12
N LYS A 459 -13.73 -35.02 12.50
CA LYS A 459 -14.13 -35.18 13.90
C LYS A 459 -13.23 -36.16 14.67
N ASN A 460 -12.73 -37.19 14.00
CA ASN A 460 -11.80 -38.16 14.60
C ASN A 460 -10.35 -37.66 14.63
N ALA A 461 -9.96 -36.79 13.68
CA ALA A 461 -8.64 -36.19 13.61
C ALA A 461 -8.45 -35.05 14.62
N ILE A 462 -9.53 -34.35 14.99
CA ILE A 462 -9.52 -33.40 16.10
C ILE A 462 -9.27 -34.19 17.39
N PRO A 463 -8.18 -33.91 18.13
CA PRO A 463 -7.90 -34.63 19.37
C PRO A 463 -9.09 -34.49 20.32
N LYS A 464 -9.69 -35.62 20.69
CA LYS A 464 -10.63 -35.69 21.81
C LYS A 464 -9.84 -35.33 23.06
N GLN A 465 -9.99 -34.11 23.55
CA GLN A 465 -9.33 -33.71 24.79
C GLN A 465 -9.97 -34.51 25.94
N GLN A 466 -9.19 -35.42 26.51
CA GLN A 466 -9.44 -36.05 27.82
C GLN A 466 -9.15 -35.07 28.94
#